data_AF-A0A7C6GRH3-F1
#
_entry.id   AF-A0A7C6GRH3-F1
#
_cell.length_a   1.000
_cell.length_b   1.000
_cell.length_c   1.000
_cell.angle_alpha   90.00
_cell.angle_beta   90.00
_cell.angle_gamma   90.00
#
_symmetry.space_group_name_H-M   'P 1'
#
loop_
_entity.id
_entity.type
_entity.pdbx_description
1 polymer ?
#
loop_
_entity_poly.entity_id
_entity_poly.type
_entity_poly.pdbx_seq_one_letter_code
_entity_poly.pdbx_strand_id
1 'polypeptide(L)'
;MLKKVIKHWTKSKNPNTPRYRREMAERISGQHIKYVTERREDGVEDVIGKEGGLNIRGDEFIVYASHKIILRCKIDHMQAWELLSNDGVVITAPDLEKGGAMRTIIAHYVYYRK
;
A
#
# COMPACT_ATOMS: atom_id res chain seq x y z
N MET A 1 11.09 -6.33 25.28
CA MET A 1 11.67 -7.21 24.23
C MET A 1 10.81 -8.43 23.90
N LEU A 2 10.17 -9.12 24.87
CA LEU A 2 9.33 -10.31 24.60
C LEU A 2 8.21 -10.11 23.55
N LYS A 3 7.48 -8.98 23.58
CA LYS A 3 6.35 -8.73 22.65
C LYS A 3 6.74 -8.76 21.17
N LYS A 4 7.96 -8.31 20.81
CA LYS A 4 8.45 -8.34 19.41
C LYS A 4 8.71 -9.77 18.94
N VAL A 5 9.26 -10.61 19.80
CA VAL A 5 9.56 -12.02 19.50
C VAL A 5 8.25 -12.79 19.27
N ILE A 6 7.25 -12.60 20.13
CA ILE A 6 5.94 -13.25 19.99
C ILE A 6 5.19 -12.77 18.72
N LYS A 7 5.27 -11.47 18.38
CA LYS A 7 4.68 -10.94 17.13
C LYS A 7 5.31 -11.57 15.89
N HIS A 8 6.62 -11.82 15.90
CA HIS A 8 7.32 -12.45 14.78
C HIS A 8 6.86 -13.90 14.53
N TRP A 9 6.67 -14.68 15.60
CA TRP A 9 6.26 -16.08 15.50
C TRP A 9 4.77 -16.27 15.15
N THR A 10 3.95 -15.27 15.43
CA THR A 10 2.50 -15.31 15.13
C THR A 10 2.13 -14.59 13.83
N LYS A 11 3.12 -14.09 13.07
CA LYS A 11 2.89 -13.37 11.81
C LYS A 11 2.10 -14.24 10.84
N SER A 12 1.01 -13.70 10.30
CA SER A 12 0.26 -14.43 9.27
C SER A 12 1.09 -14.50 8.00
N LYS A 13 1.13 -15.66 7.35
CA LYS A 13 1.78 -15.84 6.04
C LYS A 13 0.78 -15.83 4.88
N ASN A 14 -0.51 -15.93 5.17
CA ASN A 14 -1.56 -16.02 4.15
C ASN A 14 -2.07 -14.61 3.78
N PRO A 15 -1.83 -14.14 2.53
CA PRO A 15 -2.17 -12.79 2.11
C PRO A 15 -3.68 -12.49 2.07
N ASN A 16 -4.51 -13.53 2.10
CA ASN A 16 -5.97 -13.39 2.06
C ASN A 16 -6.60 -13.22 3.45
N THR A 17 -5.80 -13.26 4.52
CA THR A 17 -6.32 -13.09 5.89
C THR A 17 -6.40 -11.61 6.29
N PRO A 18 -7.46 -11.16 7.00
CA PRO A 18 -7.56 -9.78 7.48
C PRO A 18 -6.36 -9.37 8.35
N ARG A 19 -5.84 -10.32 9.15
CA ARG A 19 -4.64 -10.12 9.95
C ARG A 19 -3.41 -9.78 9.10
N TYR A 20 -3.17 -10.54 8.03
CA TYR A 20 -2.05 -10.24 7.12
C TYR A 20 -2.21 -8.86 6.49
N ARG A 21 -3.41 -8.53 6.00
CA ARG A 21 -3.68 -7.24 5.34
C ARG A 21 -3.40 -6.07 6.28
N ARG A 22 -3.80 -6.19 7.55
CA ARG A 22 -3.51 -5.18 8.58
C ARG A 22 -2.04 -5.11 8.96
N GLU A 23 -1.36 -6.26 9.15
CA GLU A 23 0.09 -6.30 9.39
C GLU A 23 0.89 -5.71 8.20
N MET A 24 0.41 -5.93 6.97
CA MET A 24 0.97 -5.38 5.75
C MET A 24 0.78 -3.86 5.68
N ALA A 25 -0.44 -3.37 5.92
CA ALA A 25 -0.75 -1.94 5.98
C ALA A 25 0.12 -1.22 7.02
N GLU A 26 0.21 -1.75 8.25
CA GLU A 26 1.03 -1.19 9.33
C GLU A 26 2.50 -1.04 8.93
N ARG A 27 3.00 -2.00 8.14
CA ARG A 27 4.41 -2.08 7.74
C ARG A 27 4.80 -1.05 6.69
N ILE A 28 3.90 -0.75 5.77
CA ILE A 28 4.12 0.23 4.69
C ILE A 28 3.61 1.64 5.05
N SER A 29 2.78 1.77 6.09
CA SER A 29 2.34 3.07 6.60
C SER A 29 3.53 3.90 7.07
N GLY A 30 3.50 5.20 6.77
CA GLY A 30 4.57 6.16 7.06
C GLY A 30 5.68 6.21 6.01
N GLN A 31 5.64 5.37 4.96
CA GLN A 31 6.59 5.48 3.86
C GLN A 31 6.30 6.72 3.00
N HIS A 32 7.37 7.42 2.64
CA HIS A 32 7.32 8.53 1.69
C HIS A 32 7.39 7.99 0.26
N ILE A 33 6.58 8.57 -0.62
CA ILE A 33 6.45 8.14 -2.02
C ILE A 33 7.15 9.15 -2.93
N LYS A 34 7.97 8.64 -3.84
CA LYS A 34 8.56 9.41 -4.95
C LYS A 34 7.52 9.63 -6.05
N TYR A 35 6.90 8.55 -6.52
CA TYR A 35 5.79 8.59 -7.48
C TYR A 35 4.91 7.34 -7.38
N VAL A 36 3.69 7.44 -7.91
CA VAL A 36 2.74 6.34 -8.01
C VAL A 36 2.46 6.08 -9.48
N THR A 37 2.54 4.82 -9.89
CA THR A 37 2.05 4.36 -11.19
C THR A 37 0.73 3.61 -11.07
N GLU A 38 -0.05 3.59 -12.13
CA GLU A 38 -1.21 2.71 -12.30
C GLU A 38 -1.08 1.94 -13.60
N ARG A 39 -1.35 0.64 -13.54
CA ARG A 39 -1.31 -0.23 -14.70
C ARG A 39 -2.65 -0.20 -15.43
N ARG A 40 -2.64 0.25 -16.69
CA ARG A 40 -3.79 0.19 -17.60
C ARG A 40 -4.05 -1.23 -18.08
N GLU A 41 -5.21 -1.43 -18.69
CA GLU A 41 -5.63 -2.70 -19.30
C GLU A 41 -4.71 -3.16 -20.43
N ASP A 42 -4.07 -2.23 -21.15
CA ASP A 42 -3.10 -2.49 -22.22
C ASP A 42 -1.68 -2.82 -21.70
N GLY A 43 -1.49 -2.84 -20.38
CA GLY A 43 -0.21 -3.14 -19.73
C GLY A 43 0.73 -1.94 -19.60
N VAL A 44 0.36 -0.75 -20.08
CA VAL A 44 1.16 0.47 -19.89
C VAL A 44 1.00 0.98 -18.46
N GLU A 45 2.10 1.43 -17.85
CA GLU A 45 2.10 2.09 -16.55
C GLU A 45 2.21 3.61 -16.71
N ASP A 46 1.22 4.35 -16.19
CA ASP A 46 1.31 5.81 -16.12
C ASP A 46 1.66 6.29 -14.73
N VAL A 47 2.44 7.37 -14.66
CA VAL A 47 2.61 8.13 -13.43
C VAL A 47 1.35 8.96 -13.16
N ILE A 48 0.61 8.62 -12.11
CA ILE A 48 -0.66 9.28 -11.73
C ILE A 48 -0.51 10.26 -10.56
N GLY A 49 0.64 10.23 -9.88
CA GLY A 49 0.99 11.13 -8.79
C GLY A 49 2.48 11.09 -8.47
N LYS A 50 3.00 12.21 -7.98
CA LYS A 50 4.37 12.41 -7.50
C LYS A 50 4.34 13.03 -6.11
N GLU A 51 5.34 12.71 -5.30
CA GLU A 51 5.54 13.22 -3.94
C GLU A 51 4.34 13.02 -3.01
N GLY A 52 4.49 12.11 -2.06
CA GLY A 52 3.38 11.76 -1.18
C GLY A 52 3.75 10.78 -0.10
N GLY A 53 2.77 10.01 0.33
CA GLY A 53 2.97 9.04 1.40
C GLY A 53 1.85 8.03 1.53
N LEU A 54 2.10 7.06 2.40
CA LEU A 54 1.18 5.99 2.75
C LEU A 54 0.71 6.16 4.19
N ASN A 55 -0.60 6.18 4.42
CA ASN A 55 -1.16 6.39 5.76
C ASN A 55 -2.33 5.46 6.06
N ILE A 56 -2.46 5.10 7.33
CA ILE A 56 -3.66 4.46 7.88
C ILE A 56 -4.52 5.51 8.58
N ARG A 57 -5.83 5.48 8.33
CA ARG A 57 -6.82 6.27 9.07
C ARG A 57 -7.98 5.35 9.48
N GLY A 58 -8.01 4.95 10.74
CA GLY A 58 -9.00 3.98 11.24
C GLY A 58 -8.82 2.62 10.58
N ASP A 59 -9.83 2.15 9.85
CA ASP A 59 -9.82 0.90 9.09
C ASP A 59 -9.48 1.08 7.60
N GLU A 60 -9.09 2.28 7.20
CA GLU A 60 -8.78 2.64 5.82
C GLU A 60 -7.28 2.85 5.59
N PHE A 61 -6.85 2.49 4.40
CA PHE A 61 -5.52 2.75 3.88
C PHE A 61 -5.61 3.82 2.79
N ILE A 62 -4.77 4.84 2.90
CA ILE A 62 -4.78 6.04 2.06
C ILE A 62 -3.41 6.19 1.40
N VAL A 63 -3.42 6.23 0.08
CA VAL A 63 -2.29 6.66 -0.75
C VAL A 63 -2.59 8.06 -1.23
N TYR A 64 -1.75 9.02 -0.84
CA TYR A 64 -1.86 10.40 -1.30
C TYR A 64 -0.57 10.79 -2.02
N ALA A 65 -0.71 11.54 -3.10
CA ALA A 65 0.41 12.12 -3.84
C ALA A 65 -0.08 13.33 -4.63
N SER A 66 0.81 14.29 -4.91
CA SER A 66 0.48 15.53 -5.65
C SER A 66 -0.74 16.25 -5.07
N HIS A 67 -0.82 16.34 -3.74
CA HIS A 67 -1.89 16.98 -2.98
C HIS A 67 -3.31 16.41 -3.21
N LYS A 68 -3.42 15.19 -3.75
CA LYS A 68 -4.69 14.48 -3.92
C LYS A 68 -4.62 13.06 -3.35
N ILE A 69 -5.78 12.52 -3.02
CA ILE A 69 -5.92 11.10 -2.70
C ILE A 69 -5.84 10.33 -4.03
N ILE A 70 -4.87 9.43 -4.13
CA ILE A 70 -4.65 8.57 -5.29
C ILE A 70 -5.49 7.30 -5.18
N LEU A 71 -5.53 6.72 -3.98
CA LEU A 71 -6.29 5.52 -3.65
C LEU A 71 -6.71 5.61 -2.19
N ARG A 72 -7.98 5.32 -1.92
CA ARG A 72 -8.48 5.10 -0.56
C ARG A 72 -9.23 3.78 -0.52
N CYS A 73 -8.88 2.89 0.38
CA CYS A 73 -9.52 1.57 0.46
C CYS A 73 -9.65 1.08 1.89
N LYS A 74 -10.56 0.13 2.12
CA LYS A 74 -10.63 -0.61 3.39
C LYS A 74 -9.47 -1.60 3.46
N ILE A 75 -8.75 -1.60 4.59
CA ILE A 75 -7.61 -2.51 4.82
C ILE A 75 -8.05 -3.97 4.64
N ASP A 76 -9.25 -4.32 5.09
CA ASP A 76 -9.77 -5.68 5.02
C ASP A 76 -10.05 -6.15 3.58
N HIS A 77 -10.08 -5.26 2.58
CA HIS A 77 -10.26 -5.58 1.16
C HIS A 77 -9.03 -5.27 0.30
N MET A 78 -7.92 -4.85 0.92
CA MET A 78 -6.68 -4.51 0.25
C MET A 78 -5.80 -5.76 0.08
N GLN A 79 -5.24 -5.95 -1.11
CA GLN A 79 -4.07 -6.80 -1.32
C GLN A 79 -2.85 -5.91 -1.56
N ALA A 80 -1.76 -6.19 -0.87
CA ALA A 80 -0.52 -5.47 -1.06
C ALA A 80 0.70 -6.36 -0.84
N TRP A 81 1.75 -6.11 -1.61
CA TRP A 81 3.06 -6.73 -1.46
C TRP A 81 4.14 -5.76 -1.91
N GLU A 82 5.29 -5.82 -1.25
CA GLU A 82 6.44 -5.01 -1.66
C GLU A 82 7.08 -5.55 -2.92
N LEU A 83 7.69 -4.66 -3.69
CA LEU A 83 8.56 -5.03 -4.80
C LEU A 83 9.78 -5.81 -4.26
N LEU A 84 10.36 -6.68 -5.08
CA LEU A 84 11.54 -7.47 -4.70
C LEU A 84 12.75 -6.58 -4.31
N SER A 85 12.84 -5.40 -4.90
CA SER A 85 13.79 -4.33 -4.60
C SER A 85 13.55 -3.63 -3.26
N ASN A 86 12.40 -3.85 -2.61
CA ASN A 86 11.92 -3.16 -1.42
C ASN A 86 11.84 -1.62 -1.57
N ASP A 87 11.78 -1.11 -2.79
CA ASP A 87 11.70 0.31 -3.13
C ASP A 87 10.28 0.76 -3.49
N GLY A 88 9.29 -0.09 -3.21
CA GLY A 88 7.89 0.24 -3.44
C GLY A 88 6.96 -0.89 -3.04
N VAL A 89 5.67 -0.63 -3.23
CA VAL A 89 4.59 -1.55 -2.91
C VAL A 89 3.55 -1.55 -4.02
N VAL A 90 3.14 -2.75 -4.44
CA VAL A 90 1.98 -2.96 -5.30
C VAL A 90 0.75 -3.06 -4.40
N ILE A 91 -0.31 -2.33 -4.75
CA ILE A 91 -1.57 -2.31 -4.01
C ILE A 91 -2.72 -2.53 -5.00
N THR A 92 -3.52 -3.55 -4.74
CA THR A 92 -4.76 -3.85 -5.47
C THR A 92 -5.94 -3.80 -4.50
N ALA A 93 -6.89 -2.89 -4.74
CA ALA A 93 -8.04 -2.69 -3.85
C ALA A 93 -9.21 -1.97 -4.56
N PRO A 94 -10.43 -2.09 -4.03
CA PRO A 94 -11.56 -1.24 -4.44
C PRO A 94 -11.36 0.19 -3.93
N ASP A 95 -11.36 1.16 -4.84
CA ASP A 95 -11.10 2.56 -4.54
C ASP A 95 -12.36 3.33 -4.14
N LEU A 96 -12.43 3.76 -2.89
CA LEU A 96 -13.55 4.51 -2.33
C LEU A 96 -13.71 5.90 -2.97
N GLU A 97 -12.65 6.50 -3.52
CA GLU A 97 -12.74 7.79 -4.23
C GLU A 97 -13.27 7.64 -5.66
N LYS A 98 -13.31 6.42 -6.20
CA LYS A 98 -13.75 6.10 -7.56
C LYS A 98 -14.95 5.15 -7.59
N GLY A 99 -15.81 5.23 -6.57
CA GLY A 99 -17.06 4.44 -6.50
C GLY A 99 -16.85 2.94 -6.31
N GLY A 100 -15.69 2.53 -5.79
CA GLY A 100 -15.36 1.13 -5.49
C GLY A 100 -14.73 0.35 -6.65
N ALA A 101 -14.33 1.02 -7.74
CA ALA A 101 -13.63 0.37 -8.84
C ALA A 101 -12.33 -0.31 -8.37
N MET A 102 -12.09 -1.53 -8.83
CA MET A 102 -10.84 -2.24 -8.55
C MET A 102 -9.69 -1.58 -9.29
N ARG A 103 -8.67 -1.14 -8.55
CA ARG A 103 -7.48 -0.50 -9.11
C ARG A 103 -6.23 -1.22 -8.64
N THR A 104 -5.19 -1.23 -9.49
CA THR A 104 -3.86 -1.73 -9.15
C THR A 104 -2.86 -0.62 -9.37
N ILE A 105 -2.26 -0.15 -8.28
CA ILE A 105 -1.26 0.91 -8.28
C ILE A 105 0.07 0.39 -7.74
N ILE A 106 1.16 1.05 -8.13
CA ILE A 106 2.49 0.82 -7.58
C ILE A 106 2.98 2.12 -6.98
N ALA A 107 3.19 2.13 -5.67
CA ALA A 107 3.77 3.28 -4.97
C ALA A 107 5.27 3.06 -4.82
N HIS A 108 6.07 3.85 -5.53
CA HIS A 108 7.52 3.83 -5.43
C HIS A 108 7.99 4.75 -4.31
N TYR A 109 8.78 4.22 -3.38
CA TYR A 109 9.28 4.96 -2.23
C TYR A 109 10.34 5.97 -2.62
N VAL A 110 10.47 7.02 -1.82
CA VAL A 110 11.69 7.83 -1.80
C VAL A 110 12.80 6.94 -1.26
N TYR A 111 13.90 6.82 -2.00
CA TYR A 111 15.05 6.03 -1.57
C TYR A 111 15.58 6.57 -0.24
N TYR A 112 15.40 5.80 0.83
CA TYR A 112 15.93 6.11 2.16
C TYR A 112 16.95 5.04 2.52
N ARG A 113 18.25 5.38 2.49
CA ARG A 113 19.26 4.58 3.20
C ARG A 113 19.00 4.79 4.69
N LYS A 114 18.44 3.77 5.35
CA LYS A 114 18.38 3.71 6.81
C LYS A 114 19.78 3.67 7.40
#